data_AF-A0ABD0NRB3-F1
#
_entry.id   AF-A0ABD0NRB3-F1
#
_cell.length_a   1.000
_cell.length_b   1.000
_cell.length_c   1.000
_cell.angle_alpha   90.00
_cell.angle_beta   90.00
_cell.angle_gamma   90.00
#
_symmetry.space_group_name_H-M   'P 1'
#
loop_
_entity.id
_entity.type
_entity.pdbx_description
1 polymer ?
#
loop_
_entity_poly.entity_id
_entity_poly.type
_entity_poly.pdbx_seq_one_letter_code
_entity_poly.pdbx_strand_id
1 'polypeptide(L)'
;SGVGVTGSKQTMFYAEVSDENRVGEGGGKPQEGELIEVVKVPLHEAMTFAFDESIPKTMGVIFSFIWFHSNMSPKYKISTNV
;
A
#
# COMPACT_ATOMS: atom_id res chain seq x y z
N SER A 1 -19.11 3.70 7.41
CA SER A 1 -18.04 3.18 6.54
C SER A 1 -18.58 1.96 5.79
N GLY A 2 -18.49 1.92 4.46
CA GLY A 2 -19.10 0.86 3.61
C GLY A 2 -18.11 -0.18 3.05
N VAL A 3 -16.88 -0.20 3.58
CA VAL A 3 -15.81 -1.10 3.14
C VAL A 3 -16.27 -2.55 3.24
N GLY A 4 -16.26 -3.27 2.13
CA GLY A 4 -16.69 -4.68 2.06
C GLY A 4 -18.19 -4.91 1.91
N VAL A 5 -19.03 -3.86 2.00
CA VAL A 5 -20.50 -3.97 1.95
C VAL A 5 -21.11 -3.19 0.78
N THR A 6 -20.47 -2.10 0.35
CA THR A 6 -20.88 -1.27 -0.79
C THR A 6 -19.87 -1.38 -1.93
N GLY A 7 -20.36 -1.61 -3.16
CA GLY A 7 -19.53 -1.73 -4.35
C GLY A 7 -19.43 -0.42 -5.14
N SER A 8 -18.23 -0.10 -5.62
CA SER A 8 -17.98 0.92 -6.64
C SER A 8 -16.83 0.45 -7.53
N LYS A 9 -16.78 0.91 -8.79
CA LYS A 9 -15.65 0.62 -9.67
C LYS A 9 -14.41 1.32 -9.12
N GLN A 10 -13.35 0.55 -8.88
CA GLN A 10 -12.05 1.06 -8.45
C GLN A 10 -11.02 0.87 -9.56
N THR A 11 -10.07 1.80 -9.68
CA THR A 11 -8.93 1.69 -10.60
C THR A 11 -7.68 1.96 -9.79
N MET A 12 -6.70 1.07 -9.91
CA MET A 12 -5.46 1.10 -9.13
C MET A 12 -4.30 1.45 -10.06
N PHE A 13 -3.44 2.37 -9.62
CA PHE A 13 -2.25 2.80 -10.34
C PHE A 13 -0.98 2.51 -9.53
N TYR A 14 0.15 2.35 -10.20
CA TYR A 14 1.46 2.13 -9.59
C TYR A 14 2.44 3.20 -10.07
N ALA A 15 3.26 3.71 -9.14
CA ALA A 15 4.32 4.67 -9.42
C ALA A 15 5.57 4.34 -8.58
N GLU A 16 6.74 4.50 -9.19
CA GLU A 16 8.03 4.44 -8.51
C GLU A 16 8.39 5.85 -8.04
N VAL A 17 8.69 5.99 -6.75
CA VAL A 17 9.05 7.29 -6.13
C VAL A 17 10.32 7.15 -5.32
N SER A 18 11.05 8.26 -5.19
CA SER A 18 12.23 8.41 -4.31
C SER A 18 12.01 9.56 -3.33
N ASP A 19 12.92 9.71 -2.37
CA ASP A 19 12.89 10.84 -1.44
C ASP A 19 13.08 12.20 -2.15
N GLU A 20 13.61 12.22 -3.38
CA GLU A 20 13.71 13.43 -4.20
C GLU A 20 12.34 13.95 -4.67
N ASN A 21 11.32 13.07 -4.71
CA ASN A 21 9.95 13.46 -5.06
C ASN A 21 9.17 14.04 -3.87
N ARG A 22 9.76 14.06 -2.67
CA ARG A 22 9.07 14.44 -1.44
C ARG A 22 8.96 15.96 -1.30
N VAL A 23 7.73 16.46 -1.18
CA VAL A 23 7.43 17.90 -0.96
C VAL A 23 7.01 18.24 0.48
N GLY A 24 6.88 17.23 1.36
CA GLY A 24 6.50 17.38 2.76
C GLY A 24 6.35 16.02 3.47
N GLU A 25 5.77 16.01 4.67
CA GLU A 25 5.53 14.77 5.44
C GLU A 25 4.45 13.87 4.83
N GLY A 26 3.53 14.42 4.02
CA GLY A 26 2.41 13.69 3.45
C GLY A 26 1.28 13.45 4.47
N GLY A 27 0.43 12.46 4.22
CA GLY A 27 -0.63 12.08 5.16
C GLY A 27 -1.96 12.83 5.02
N GLY A 28 -2.17 13.57 3.94
CA GLY A 28 -3.43 14.31 3.72
C GLY A 28 -3.40 15.71 4.29
N LYS A 29 -4.56 16.37 4.25
CA LYS A 29 -4.74 17.77 4.67
C LYS A 29 -5.58 17.86 5.95
N PRO A 30 -4.97 18.13 7.12
CA PRO A 30 -5.70 18.27 8.38
C PRO A 30 -6.78 19.35 8.34
N GLN A 31 -6.58 20.43 7.58
CA GLN A 31 -7.57 21.51 7.42
C GLN A 31 -8.83 21.06 6.67
N GLU A 32 -8.73 20.01 5.85
CA GLU A 32 -9.86 19.38 5.14
C GLU A 32 -10.42 18.17 5.92
N GLY A 33 -9.89 17.89 7.13
CA GLY A 33 -10.28 16.75 7.97
C GLY A 33 -9.59 15.42 7.61
N GLU A 34 -8.60 15.45 6.72
CA GLU A 34 -7.83 14.27 6.34
C GLU A 34 -6.65 14.08 7.31
N LEU A 35 -6.84 13.20 8.28
CA LEU A 35 -5.82 12.82 9.26
C LEU A 35 -5.26 11.44 8.90
N ILE A 36 -4.36 11.38 7.93
CA ILE A 36 -3.79 10.13 7.40
C ILE A 36 -2.32 10.03 7.79
N GLU A 37 -1.87 8.85 8.13
CA GLU A 37 -0.47 8.56 8.42
C GLU A 37 0.20 7.93 7.19
N VAL A 38 1.44 8.33 6.91
CA VAL A 38 2.26 7.68 5.88
C VAL A 38 3.02 6.52 6.49
N VAL A 39 2.71 5.31 6.04
CA VAL A 39 3.41 4.08 6.45
C VAL A 39 4.33 3.61 5.33
N LYS A 40 5.60 3.37 5.65
CA LYS A 40 6.59 2.76 4.74
C LYS A 40 6.77 1.29 5.12
N VAL A 41 6.39 0.38 4.23
CA VAL A 41 6.56 -1.08 4.43
C VAL A 41 7.77 -1.56 3.63
N PRO A 42 8.81 -2.14 4.27
CA PRO A 42 9.93 -2.72 3.56
C PRO A 42 9.48 -3.83 2.59
N LEU A 43 10.07 -3.89 1.40
CA LEU A 43 9.65 -4.83 0.36
C LEU A 43 9.74 -6.31 0.78
N HIS A 44 10.70 -6.66 1.63
CA HIS A 44 10.85 -8.03 2.14
C HIS A 44 9.80 -8.39 3.20
N GLU A 45 9.12 -7.41 3.80
CA GLU A 45 8.05 -7.60 4.78
C GLU A 45 6.66 -7.46 4.14
N ALA A 46 6.58 -7.02 2.88
CA ALA A 46 5.34 -6.67 2.18
C ALA A 46 4.25 -7.75 2.26
N MET A 47 4.62 -9.02 2.06
CA MET A 47 3.66 -10.14 2.10
C MET A 47 3.27 -10.51 3.53
N THR A 48 4.21 -10.45 4.47
CA THR A 48 3.93 -10.62 5.90
C THR A 48 2.96 -9.55 6.38
N PHE A 49 3.23 -8.28 6.04
CA PHE A 49 2.33 -7.17 6.34
C PHE A 49 0.96 -7.39 5.70
N ALA A 50 0.88 -7.76 4.41
CA ALA A 50 -0.39 -7.94 3.70
C ALA A 50 -1.31 -8.98 4.38
N PHE A 51 -0.74 -10.08 4.87
CA PHE A 51 -1.48 -11.19 5.48
C PHE A 51 -1.57 -11.13 7.02
N ASP A 52 -0.98 -10.13 7.67
CA ASP A 52 -1.12 -9.94 9.11
C ASP A 52 -2.56 -9.52 9.45
N GLU A 53 -3.36 -10.46 9.96
CA GLU A 53 -4.76 -10.23 10.34
C GLU A 53 -4.92 -9.35 11.58
N SER A 54 -3.85 -9.12 12.37
CA SER A 54 -3.90 -8.21 13.52
C SER A 54 -4.00 -6.73 13.10
N ILE A 55 -3.65 -6.42 11.85
CA ILE A 55 -3.71 -5.08 11.28
C ILE A 55 -4.92 -5.00 10.31
N PRO A 56 -5.96 -4.22 10.62
CA PRO A 56 -7.09 -4.05 9.70
C PRO A 56 -6.65 -3.42 8.38
N LYS A 57 -6.97 -4.07 7.26
CA LYS A 57 -6.63 -3.62 5.91
C LYS A 57 -7.79 -3.76 4.96
N THR A 58 -7.87 -2.86 3.97
CA THR A 58 -8.82 -3.01 2.87
C THR A 58 -8.30 -4.02 1.85
N MET A 59 -9.21 -4.64 1.09
CA MET A 59 -8.84 -5.57 0.02
C MET A 59 -7.92 -4.94 -1.04
N GLY A 60 -8.06 -3.64 -1.30
CA GLY A 60 -7.20 -2.92 -2.24
C GLY A 60 -5.74 -2.88 -1.81
N VAL A 61 -5.47 -2.72 -0.51
CA VAL A 61 -4.10 -2.74 0.05
C VAL A 61 -3.48 -4.12 -0.11
N ILE A 62 -4.20 -5.17 0.29
CA ILE A 62 -3.73 -6.56 0.16
C ILE A 62 -3.44 -6.90 -1.31
N PHE A 63 -4.37 -6.55 -2.21
CA PHE A 63 -4.20 -6.78 -3.65
C PHE A 63 -3.00 -6.01 -4.24
N SER A 64 -2.73 -4.79 -3.75
CA SER A 64 -1.58 -3.98 -4.19
C SER A 64 -0.26 -4.70 -3.93
N PHE A 65 -0.08 -5.26 -2.72
CA PHE A 65 1.12 -6.01 -2.38
C PHE A 65 1.25 -7.31 -3.18
N ILE A 66 0.16 -8.06 -3.35
CA ILE A 66 0.15 -9.30 -4.16
C ILE A 66 0.50 -8.99 -5.62
N TRP A 67 -0.09 -7.94 -6.20
CA TRP A 67 0.19 -7.53 -7.57
C TRP A 67 1.65 -7.11 -7.74
N PHE A 68 2.18 -6.29 -6.82
CA PHE A 68 3.57 -5.87 -6.86
C PHE A 68 4.51 -7.08 -6.73
N HIS A 69 4.23 -7.98 -5.80
CA HIS A 69 5.05 -9.18 -5.60
C HIS A 69 5.08 -10.05 -6.86
N SER A 70 3.93 -10.27 -7.49
CA SER A 70 3.81 -11.15 -8.66
C SER A 70 4.38 -10.54 -9.95
N ASN A 71 4.32 -9.21 -10.12
CA ASN A 71 4.62 -8.55 -11.40
C ASN A 71 5.89 -7.70 -11.36
N MET A 72 6.24 -7.12 -10.21
CA MET A 72 7.34 -6.16 -10.07
C MET A 72 8.51 -6.72 -9.27
N SER A 73 8.30 -7.60 -8.30
CA SER A 73 9.38 -8.18 -7.49
C SER A 73 10.56 -8.78 -8.29
N PRO A 74 10.33 -9.49 -9.43
CA PRO A 74 11.43 -10.03 -10.24
C PRO A 74 12.39 -8.96 -10.76
N LYS A 75 11.92 -7.73 -11.02
CA LYS A 75 12.77 -6.58 -11.42
C LYS A 75 13.77 -6.21 -10.33
N TYR A 76 13.38 -6.39 -9.07
CA TYR A 76 14.13 -5.95 -7.90
C TYR A 76 14.91 -7.08 -7.21
N LYS A 77 14.83 -8.32 -7.72
CA LYS A 77 15.48 -9.51 -7.15
C LYS A 77 15.23 -9.67 -5.65
N ILE A 78 14.02 -9.33 -5.20
CA ILE A 78 13.67 -9.43 -3.79
C ILE A 78 13.44 -10.91 -3.47
N SER A 79 14.28 -11.49 -2.62
CA SER A 79 14.00 -12.78 -2.01
C SER A 79 12.96 -12.57 -0.92
N THR A 80 11.72 -12.94 -1.18
CA THR A 80 10.72 -13.06 -0.12
C THR A 80 10.80 -14.46 0.46
N ASN A 81 10.97 -14.57 1.77
CA ASN A 81 10.76 -15.82 2.49
C ASN A 81 9.24 -16.00 2.63
N VAL A 82 8.58 -16.48 1.58
CA VAL A 82 7.18 -16.93 1.64
C VAL A 82 7.18 -18.45 1.69
#